data_AF-A0A7N8YCP0-F1
#
_entry.id   AF-A0A7N8YCP0-F1
#
_cell.length_a   1.000
_cell.length_b   1.000
_cell.length_c   1.000
_cell.angle_alpha   90.00
_cell.angle_beta   90.00
_cell.angle_gamma   90.00
#
_symmetry.space_group_name_H-M   'P 1'
#
loop_
_entity.id
_entity.type
_entity.pdbx_description
1 polymer ?
#
loop_
_entity_poly.entity_id
_entity_poly.type
_entity_poly.pdbx_seq_one_letter_code
_entity_poly.pdbx_strand_id
1 'polypeptide(L)'
;MIKLSCSTSNNFSSLQVLSSGVFELKIHSFHTAQRICRRHRDCHIFFRICLKHPEDVISAEPPCTFGTGHTNVIRADHTSISSSAPIRVPFHFKWPGTFSLIIEAWNAESPTEYTDNQNNLVSRLATRRRLAIGEDWSQDVHFGEQSELRYSYHIFCDEYYFGDGCADYCRPRDDTLGHYSCDEEGNRICLEGWKGNYCSEPICSADCSEKHGYCEAPGGCTCRMGWQGPSCNECVRYPGCLHGTCSQPWQCNCQEGWGGLFCDQDLNYCTNHKPCANGATCTNTGQGSYTCTCRPGFGGTNCELETNECDSNPCKNGGSCNVRGYTCRCPASYTGSNCEKKLDRCSNRPCLNGEDGVKCNPINKHSSCVFLSSPGGECLDLGQTILCRCQPGFTGANCQINIDDCASNPCQNAGTCQDGVNDYTCSCTLGYTGKNCTVRSDACGIRPCQNGGTCFTHFTGPVCQCPKGFMGPSCEFTLQPSFKPALRQTSQASSTTLTISCILSVLVLALMAVIIFLRRRRRGLQGRKQLSDTAIYNDLEAVNNLGGGEREAFLGPNGLFKISNSTAHLSHSLCPDGRSGYRHNPVESSLARGEHQDFMWRDEASLGSGAGLR
;
A
#
# COMPACT_ATOMS: atom_id res chain seq x y z
N MET A 1 30.62 -39.51 -14.08
CA MET A 1 31.96 -40.01 -13.68
C MET A 1 32.40 -39.21 -12.46
N ILE A 2 32.63 -39.86 -11.31
CA ILE A 2 33.24 -39.22 -10.13
C ILE A 2 34.62 -39.86 -9.96
N LYS A 3 35.69 -39.05 -9.99
CA LYS A 3 37.04 -39.53 -9.67
C LYS A 3 37.20 -39.55 -8.15
N LEU A 4 37.03 -40.71 -7.54
CA LEU A 4 37.48 -40.95 -6.18
C LEU A 4 39.00 -41.17 -6.19
N SER A 5 39.74 -40.20 -5.66
CA SER A 5 41.19 -40.30 -5.47
C SER A 5 41.49 -41.10 -4.20
N CYS A 6 41.91 -42.36 -4.36
CA CYS A 6 42.32 -43.20 -3.23
C CYS A 6 43.75 -42.84 -2.78
N SER A 7 43.95 -42.50 -1.51
CA SER A 7 45.29 -42.28 -0.93
C SER A 7 45.89 -43.61 -0.48
N THR A 8 47.15 -43.86 -0.88
CA THR A 8 47.83 -45.13 -0.58
C THR A 8 48.42 -45.14 0.84
N SER A 9 47.62 -45.57 1.82
CA SER A 9 48.14 -46.06 3.11
C SER A 9 48.37 -47.56 3.02
N ASN A 10 49.63 -47.99 3.15
CA ASN A 10 50.01 -49.40 3.06
C ASN A 10 49.60 -50.17 4.32
N ASN A 11 48.38 -50.71 4.34
CA ASN A 11 48.01 -51.80 5.23
C ASN A 11 46.93 -52.70 4.60
N PHE A 12 47.21 -53.20 3.40
CA PHE A 12 46.34 -54.12 2.67
C PHE A 12 46.44 -55.53 3.27
N SER A 13 45.75 -55.75 4.40
CA SER A 13 45.10 -57.04 4.60
C SER A 13 44.23 -57.29 3.36
N SER A 14 44.33 -58.48 2.76
CA SER A 14 43.70 -58.74 1.46
C SER A 14 42.19 -58.56 1.55
N LEU A 15 41.66 -57.45 1.02
CA LEU A 15 40.25 -57.36 0.71
C LEU A 15 39.93 -58.46 -0.29
N GLN A 16 39.26 -59.50 0.19
CA GLN A 16 38.54 -60.40 -0.68
C GLN A 16 37.54 -59.53 -1.44
N VAL A 17 37.70 -59.46 -2.76
CA VAL A 17 36.68 -58.86 -3.62
C VAL A 17 35.45 -59.73 -3.45
N LEU A 18 34.46 -59.22 -2.72
CA LEU A 18 33.18 -59.88 -2.56
C LEU A 18 32.61 -60.14 -3.96
N SER A 19 32.33 -61.41 -4.24
CA SER A 19 31.64 -61.77 -5.45
C SER A 19 30.20 -61.28 -5.38
N SER A 20 29.62 -61.09 -6.57
CA SER A 20 28.20 -60.82 -6.73
C SER A 20 27.39 -62.12 -6.81
N GLY A 21 28.02 -63.20 -7.25
CA GLY A 21 27.45 -64.54 -7.26
C GLY A 21 28.49 -65.60 -7.61
N VAL A 22 28.05 -66.85 -7.56
CA VAL A 22 28.89 -68.03 -7.77
C VAL A 22 28.28 -68.93 -8.83
N PHE A 23 29.09 -69.32 -9.82
CA PHE A 23 28.80 -70.48 -10.67
C PHE A 23 29.31 -71.74 -9.98
N GLU A 24 28.45 -72.74 -9.81
CA GLU A 24 28.83 -74.06 -9.32
C GLU A 24 28.68 -75.13 -10.38
N LEU A 25 29.65 -76.06 -10.41
CA LEU A 25 29.56 -77.29 -11.20
C LEU A 25 29.98 -78.51 -10.39
N LYS A 26 29.04 -79.44 -10.23
CA LYS A 26 29.21 -80.73 -9.58
C LYS A 26 29.39 -81.81 -10.66
N ILE A 27 30.41 -82.65 -10.50
CA ILE A 27 30.60 -83.84 -11.34
C ILE A 27 30.06 -85.05 -10.59
N HIS A 28 29.23 -85.85 -11.27
CA HIS A 28 28.57 -87.02 -10.70
C HIS A 28 29.28 -88.31 -11.10
N SER A 29 29.63 -88.44 -12.37
CA SER A 29 30.43 -89.56 -12.87
C SER A 29 31.19 -89.19 -14.14
N PHE A 30 32.32 -89.88 -14.36
CA PHE A 30 33.09 -89.83 -15.59
C PHE A 30 33.53 -91.25 -15.95
N HIS A 31 33.40 -91.61 -17.22
CA HIS A 31 33.82 -92.89 -17.77
C HIS A 31 34.56 -92.65 -19.09
N THR A 32 35.55 -93.49 -19.41
CA THR A 32 36.22 -93.47 -20.71
C THR A 32 36.81 -94.83 -21.07
N ALA A 33 36.76 -95.15 -22.36
CA ALA A 33 37.37 -96.35 -22.95
C ALA A 33 38.89 -96.18 -23.18
N GLN A 34 39.39 -94.94 -23.16
CA GLN A 34 40.81 -94.64 -23.30
C GLN A 34 41.56 -95.08 -22.02
N ARG A 35 42.72 -95.72 -22.18
CA ARG A 35 43.54 -96.15 -21.02
C ARG A 35 44.22 -94.96 -20.34
N ILE A 36 43.49 -94.26 -19.48
CA ILE A 36 43.98 -93.19 -18.60
C ILE A 36 45.27 -93.66 -17.88
N CYS A 37 45.17 -94.82 -17.24
CA CYS A 37 46.17 -95.36 -16.33
C CYS A 37 47.14 -96.29 -17.09
N ARG A 38 48.31 -95.79 -17.51
CA ARG A 38 49.31 -96.62 -18.23
C ARG A 38 50.05 -97.62 -17.34
N ARG A 39 50.06 -97.43 -16.01
CA ARG A 39 50.59 -98.37 -14.99
C ARG A 39 49.69 -98.39 -13.73
N HIS A 40 50.03 -99.28 -12.80
CA HIS A 40 49.15 -99.88 -11.78
C HIS A 40 48.49 -98.94 -10.73
N ARG A 41 47.27 -99.30 -10.34
CA ARG A 41 46.54 -99.07 -9.07
C ARG A 41 46.26 -97.65 -8.55
N ASP A 42 47.13 -96.66 -8.72
CA ASP A 42 46.95 -95.33 -8.12
C ASP A 42 46.70 -94.24 -9.17
N CYS A 43 45.64 -94.44 -9.93
CA CYS A 43 45.21 -93.56 -11.01
C CYS A 43 44.43 -92.36 -10.46
N HIS A 44 44.94 -91.16 -10.74
CA HIS A 44 44.41 -89.91 -10.21
C HIS A 44 43.97 -88.98 -11.35
N ILE A 45 42.88 -88.26 -11.11
CA ILE A 45 42.22 -87.37 -12.06
C ILE A 45 41.89 -86.06 -11.36
N PHE A 46 41.94 -84.95 -12.08
CA PHE A 46 41.28 -83.71 -11.69
C PHE A 46 40.46 -83.18 -12.87
N PHE A 47 39.44 -82.38 -12.56
CA PHE A 47 38.65 -81.70 -13.57
C PHE A 47 38.89 -80.21 -13.48
N ARG A 48 39.10 -79.58 -14.63
CA ARG A 48 39.24 -78.13 -14.78
C ARG A 48 38.04 -77.61 -15.54
N ILE A 49 37.50 -76.47 -15.13
CA ILE A 49 36.52 -75.72 -15.90
C ILE A 49 37.05 -74.34 -16.27
N CYS A 50 36.72 -73.93 -17.49
CA CYS A 50 37.04 -72.63 -18.06
C CYS A 50 35.72 -72.02 -18.53
N LEU A 51 35.33 -70.91 -17.89
CA LEU A 51 34.14 -70.16 -18.24
C LEU A 51 34.55 -68.93 -19.05
N LYS A 52 33.84 -68.65 -20.14
CA LYS A 52 34.06 -67.46 -20.97
C LYS A 52 32.78 -66.96 -21.62
N HIS A 53 32.86 -65.80 -22.26
CA HIS A 53 31.81 -65.23 -23.10
C HIS A 53 31.27 -66.26 -24.13
N PRO A 54 30.00 -66.14 -24.55
CA PRO A 54 29.42 -67.03 -25.55
C PRO A 54 30.10 -66.84 -26.91
N GLU A 55 30.75 -67.90 -27.41
CA GLU A 55 31.39 -67.97 -28.72
C GLU A 55 30.51 -68.81 -29.67
N ASP A 56 30.39 -68.43 -30.94
CA ASP A 56 29.64 -69.23 -31.95
C ASP A 56 30.44 -70.46 -32.40
N VAL A 57 31.77 -70.35 -32.44
CA VAL A 57 32.73 -71.46 -32.58
C VAL A 57 33.65 -71.40 -31.37
N ILE A 58 33.49 -72.35 -30.45
CA ILE A 58 34.08 -72.27 -29.11
C ILE A 58 35.57 -72.65 -29.18
N SER A 59 36.45 -71.71 -28.84
CA SER A 59 37.85 -72.00 -28.62
C SER A 59 38.05 -72.64 -27.25
N ALA A 60 38.77 -73.76 -27.22
CA ALA A 60 39.19 -74.41 -26.00
C ALA A 60 40.34 -73.67 -25.28
N GLU A 61 40.97 -72.70 -25.94
CA GLU A 61 42.15 -72.03 -25.43
C GLU A 61 41.80 -70.85 -24.49
N PRO A 62 42.71 -70.48 -23.57
CA PRO A 62 42.59 -69.25 -22.79
C PRO A 62 42.43 -68.00 -23.67
N PRO A 63 41.81 -66.91 -23.18
CA PRO A 63 41.45 -66.65 -21.79
C PRO A 63 40.07 -67.19 -21.39
N CYS A 64 39.97 -67.62 -20.12
CA CYS A 64 38.71 -67.96 -19.46
C CYS A 64 38.13 -66.69 -18.83
N THR A 65 37.41 -65.90 -19.61
CA THR A 65 37.04 -64.51 -19.26
C THR A 65 36.07 -64.39 -18.08
N PHE A 66 35.39 -65.45 -17.69
CA PHE A 66 34.53 -65.51 -16.49
C PHE A 66 35.19 -66.27 -15.34
N GLY A 67 36.47 -66.64 -15.48
CA GLY A 67 37.25 -67.36 -14.49
C GLY A 67 37.45 -68.84 -14.79
N THR A 68 38.26 -69.47 -13.95
CA THR A 68 38.53 -70.92 -13.94
C THR A 68 38.31 -71.49 -12.55
N GLY A 69 37.86 -72.73 -12.50
CA GLY A 69 37.87 -73.53 -11.28
C GLY A 69 38.42 -74.92 -11.57
N HIS A 70 38.79 -75.66 -10.52
CA HIS A 70 39.16 -77.06 -10.63
C HIS A 70 38.70 -77.85 -9.40
N THR A 71 38.58 -79.17 -9.54
CA THR A 71 38.51 -80.06 -8.37
C THR A 71 39.88 -80.14 -7.69
N ASN A 72 39.90 -80.67 -6.47
CA ASN A 72 41.13 -81.30 -5.97
C ASN A 72 41.51 -82.49 -6.87
N VAL A 73 42.77 -82.92 -6.81
CA VAL A 73 43.17 -84.22 -7.35
C VAL A 73 42.46 -85.33 -6.56
N ILE A 74 41.77 -86.21 -7.27
CA ILE A 74 40.97 -87.31 -6.71
C ILE A 74 41.32 -88.63 -7.40
N ARG A 75 40.94 -89.78 -6.82
CA ARG A 75 41.07 -91.07 -7.52
C ARG A 75 40.11 -91.15 -8.70
N ALA A 76 40.54 -91.81 -9.76
CA ALA A 76 39.74 -92.06 -10.96
C ALA A 76 38.73 -93.22 -10.77
N ASP A 77 37.95 -93.17 -9.68
CA ASP A 77 36.86 -94.11 -9.39
C ASP A 77 35.52 -93.38 -9.17
N HIS A 78 34.42 -94.09 -9.43
CA HIS A 78 33.07 -93.52 -9.37
C HIS A 78 32.77 -92.89 -8.00
N THR A 79 33.23 -93.52 -6.92
CA THR A 79 33.02 -93.07 -5.53
C THR A 79 33.68 -91.74 -5.24
N SER A 80 34.95 -91.57 -5.61
CA SER A 80 35.74 -90.34 -5.38
C SER A 80 35.26 -89.19 -6.25
N ILE A 81 34.83 -89.49 -7.48
CA ILE A 81 34.23 -88.52 -8.40
C ILE A 81 32.87 -88.06 -7.85
N SER A 82 31.96 -88.98 -7.51
CA SER A 82 30.63 -88.62 -7.02
C SER A 82 30.66 -87.92 -5.64
N SER A 83 31.68 -88.18 -4.80
CA SER A 83 31.86 -87.48 -3.52
C SER A 83 32.66 -86.18 -3.59
N SER A 84 33.25 -85.83 -4.74
CA SER A 84 34.04 -84.60 -4.92
C SER A 84 33.26 -83.32 -4.58
N ALA A 85 33.93 -82.29 -4.07
CA ALA A 85 33.32 -80.99 -3.85
C ALA A 85 32.92 -80.33 -5.19
N PRO A 86 31.80 -79.57 -5.26
CA PRO A 86 31.49 -78.75 -6.42
C PRO A 86 32.61 -77.76 -6.74
N ILE A 87 32.86 -77.56 -8.02
CA ILE A 87 33.80 -76.55 -8.51
C ILE A 87 33.10 -75.20 -8.46
N ARG A 88 33.60 -74.28 -7.63
CA ARG A 88 33.10 -72.90 -7.50
C ARG A 88 33.89 -71.95 -8.41
N VAL A 89 33.20 -71.09 -9.16
CA VAL A 89 33.79 -69.94 -9.86
C VAL A 89 33.03 -68.67 -9.47
N PRO A 90 33.56 -67.87 -8.54
CA PRO A 90 32.96 -66.60 -8.14
C PRO A 90 33.12 -65.53 -9.24
N PHE A 91 32.07 -64.73 -9.45
CA PHE A 91 32.07 -63.62 -10.41
C PHE A 91 31.71 -62.28 -9.74
N HIS A 92 32.01 -61.17 -10.41
CA HIS A 92 31.88 -59.80 -9.89
C HIS A 92 31.28 -58.84 -10.94
N PHE A 93 30.46 -59.38 -11.84
CA PHE A 93 29.86 -58.70 -12.99
C PHE A 93 28.43 -59.20 -13.20
N LYS A 94 27.56 -58.41 -13.85
CA LYS A 94 26.19 -58.84 -14.16
C LYS A 94 26.23 -60.12 -15.00
N TRP A 95 25.67 -61.21 -14.48
CA TRP A 95 25.65 -62.49 -15.19
C TRP A 95 24.91 -62.35 -16.53
N PRO A 96 25.53 -62.75 -17.67
CA PRO A 96 24.98 -62.49 -19.01
C PRO A 96 23.90 -63.49 -19.46
N GLY A 97 23.52 -64.46 -18.61
CA GLY A 97 22.58 -65.53 -18.96
C GLY A 97 23.11 -66.57 -19.97
N THR A 98 24.08 -66.22 -20.80
CA THR A 98 24.69 -67.10 -21.83
C THR A 98 26.21 -67.08 -21.78
N PHE A 99 26.83 -68.25 -21.95
CA PHE A 99 28.25 -68.47 -21.72
C PHE A 99 28.77 -69.65 -22.54
N SER A 100 30.10 -69.73 -22.71
CA SER A 100 30.75 -70.96 -23.15
C SER A 100 31.36 -71.67 -21.94
N LEU A 101 31.02 -72.95 -21.79
CA LEU A 101 31.52 -73.86 -20.77
C LEU A 101 32.50 -74.83 -21.42
N ILE A 102 33.75 -74.82 -20.96
CA ILE A 102 34.74 -75.84 -21.27
C ILE A 102 35.00 -76.64 -20.00
N ILE A 103 34.87 -77.97 -20.08
CA ILE A 103 35.23 -78.91 -18.99
C ILE A 103 36.31 -79.85 -19.51
N GLU A 104 37.39 -79.98 -18.76
CA GLU A 104 38.53 -80.83 -19.11
C GLU A 104 38.79 -81.84 -18.00
N ALA A 105 38.94 -83.11 -18.40
CA ALA A 105 39.39 -84.19 -17.55
C ALA A 105 40.90 -84.37 -17.75
N TRP A 106 41.68 -84.19 -16.69
CA TRP A 106 43.15 -84.26 -16.71
C TRP A 106 43.65 -85.40 -15.84
N ASN A 107 44.54 -86.24 -16.37
CA ASN A 107 45.25 -87.26 -15.60
C ASN A 107 46.36 -86.58 -14.77
N ALA A 108 46.36 -86.81 -13.45
CA ALA A 108 47.39 -86.25 -12.58
C ALA A 108 48.64 -87.15 -12.55
N GLU A 109 49.83 -86.54 -12.67
CA GLU A 109 51.10 -87.26 -12.54
C GLU A 109 51.43 -87.59 -11.06
N SER A 110 50.84 -86.84 -10.13
CA SER A 110 51.05 -86.93 -8.68
C SER A 110 49.74 -86.61 -7.93
N PRO A 111 49.49 -87.18 -6.72
CA PRO A 111 48.29 -86.86 -5.92
C PRO A 111 48.16 -85.40 -5.48
N THR A 112 49.17 -84.56 -5.68
CA THR A 112 49.20 -83.16 -5.21
C THR A 112 49.58 -82.12 -6.28
N GLU A 113 49.86 -82.52 -7.53
CA GLU A 113 50.38 -81.60 -8.56
C GLU A 113 49.44 -81.50 -9.77
N TYR A 114 49.08 -80.26 -10.12
CA TYR A 114 48.26 -79.93 -11.28
C TYR A 114 49.17 -79.67 -12.48
N THR A 115 49.34 -80.67 -13.35
CA THR A 115 50.21 -80.60 -14.53
C THR A 115 49.42 -80.32 -15.81
N ASP A 116 49.45 -79.08 -16.32
CA ASP A 116 48.87 -78.64 -17.61
C ASP A 116 49.63 -79.20 -18.86
N ASN A 117 50.27 -80.36 -18.72
CA ASN A 117 50.99 -81.06 -19.79
C ASN A 117 49.97 -81.67 -20.76
N GLN A 118 49.86 -81.15 -21.98
CA GLN A 118 48.82 -81.53 -22.97
C GLN A 118 48.72 -83.06 -23.21
N ASN A 119 49.79 -83.83 -22.99
CA ASN A 119 49.78 -85.30 -23.09
C ASN A 119 48.89 -85.99 -22.04
N ASN A 120 48.47 -85.28 -21.00
CA ASN A 120 47.67 -85.77 -19.87
C ASN A 120 46.18 -85.39 -19.98
N LEU A 121 45.78 -84.64 -21.01
CA LEU A 121 44.37 -84.34 -21.28
C LEU A 121 43.65 -85.63 -21.70
N VAL A 122 42.66 -86.07 -20.91
CA VAL A 122 41.91 -87.32 -21.11
C VAL A 122 40.65 -87.07 -21.94
N SER A 123 39.96 -85.96 -21.70
CA SER A 123 38.71 -85.62 -22.39
C SER A 123 38.45 -84.12 -22.26
N ARG A 124 37.86 -83.52 -23.30
CA ARG A 124 37.47 -82.10 -23.31
C ARG A 124 36.06 -81.94 -23.87
N LEU A 125 35.18 -81.38 -23.06
CA LEU A 125 33.89 -80.82 -23.47
C LEU A 125 34.09 -79.33 -23.76
N ALA A 126 33.54 -78.83 -24.86
CA ALA A 126 33.30 -77.40 -25.09
C ALA A 126 31.85 -77.22 -25.56
N THR A 127 31.06 -76.41 -24.85
CA THR A 127 29.62 -76.26 -25.12
C THR A 127 29.10 -74.87 -24.75
N ARG A 128 28.24 -74.29 -25.58
CA ARG A 128 27.58 -73.01 -25.33
C ARG A 128 26.28 -73.26 -24.59
N ARG A 129 26.03 -72.52 -23.51
CA ARG A 129 24.87 -72.72 -22.64
C ARG A 129 24.15 -71.42 -22.33
N ARG A 130 22.88 -71.58 -21.95
CA ARG A 130 22.03 -70.55 -21.35
C ARG A 130 21.57 -71.07 -20.00
N LEU A 131 21.73 -70.26 -18.96
CA LEU A 131 21.33 -70.58 -17.60
C LEU A 131 20.85 -69.29 -16.92
N ALA A 132 19.62 -69.32 -16.41
CA ALA A 132 19.09 -68.32 -15.50
C ALA A 132 19.62 -68.57 -14.08
N ILE A 133 19.46 -67.59 -13.19
CA ILE A 133 19.89 -67.69 -11.80
C ILE A 133 18.83 -68.44 -11.00
N GLY A 134 19.26 -69.31 -10.08
CA GLY A 134 18.40 -70.13 -9.24
C GLY A 134 19.17 -71.22 -8.48
N GLU A 135 18.57 -71.72 -7.40
CA GLU A 135 19.12 -72.82 -6.60
C GLU A 135 18.99 -74.19 -7.31
N ASP A 136 18.13 -74.29 -8.32
CA ASP A 136 17.88 -75.52 -9.08
C ASP A 136 19.07 -75.98 -9.94
N TRP A 137 19.49 -77.23 -9.72
CA TRP A 137 20.62 -77.84 -10.42
C TRP A 137 20.25 -78.30 -11.84
N SER A 138 20.77 -77.60 -12.85
CA SER A 138 20.69 -78.05 -14.24
C SER A 138 21.64 -79.22 -14.48
N GLN A 139 21.10 -80.43 -14.64
CA GLN A 139 21.87 -81.66 -14.92
C GLN A 139 22.03 -81.90 -16.43
N ASP A 140 23.19 -82.41 -16.85
CA ASP A 140 23.46 -82.79 -18.24
C ASP A 140 24.47 -83.96 -18.36
N VAL A 141 24.53 -84.56 -19.54
CA VAL A 141 25.45 -85.65 -19.92
C VAL A 141 26.13 -85.31 -21.23
N HIS A 142 27.47 -85.29 -21.24
CA HIS A 142 28.25 -85.19 -22.46
C HIS A 142 28.84 -86.53 -22.86
N PHE A 143 28.66 -86.89 -24.13
CA PHE A 143 29.33 -88.00 -24.80
C PHE A 143 30.41 -87.44 -25.75
N GLY A 144 31.67 -87.71 -25.42
CA GLY A 144 32.81 -87.54 -26.33
C GLY A 144 33.09 -88.85 -27.09
N GLU A 145 34.04 -88.84 -28.02
CA GLU A 145 34.35 -90.01 -28.88
C GLU A 145 34.66 -91.31 -28.13
N GLN A 146 35.23 -91.19 -26.93
CA GLN A 146 35.60 -92.33 -26.07
C GLN A 146 35.19 -92.13 -24.60
N SER A 147 34.37 -91.12 -24.28
CA SER A 147 34.11 -90.70 -22.89
C SER A 147 32.65 -90.30 -22.62
N GLU A 148 32.19 -90.53 -21.40
CA GLU A 148 30.90 -90.06 -20.87
C GLU A 148 31.15 -89.25 -19.60
N LEU A 149 30.61 -88.04 -19.53
CA LEU A 149 30.70 -87.13 -18.39
C LEU A 149 29.30 -86.72 -17.93
N ARG A 150 28.93 -87.04 -16.68
CA ARG A 150 27.68 -86.60 -16.05
C ARG A 150 27.97 -85.51 -15.02
N TYR A 151 27.31 -84.37 -15.18
CA TYR A 151 27.55 -83.19 -14.36
C TYR A 151 26.24 -82.42 -14.14
N SER A 152 26.20 -81.60 -13.09
CA SER A 152 25.15 -80.60 -12.89
C SER A 152 25.77 -79.27 -12.54
N TYR A 153 25.08 -78.18 -12.89
CA TYR A 153 25.56 -76.82 -12.66
C TYR A 153 24.39 -75.89 -12.35
N HIS A 154 24.64 -74.88 -11.52
CA HIS A 154 23.68 -73.83 -11.19
C HIS A 154 24.40 -72.52 -10.83
N ILE A 155 23.64 -71.44 -10.66
CA ILE A 155 24.16 -70.10 -10.37
C ILE A 155 23.25 -69.44 -9.34
N PHE A 156 23.84 -68.95 -8.27
CA PHE A 156 23.15 -68.18 -7.24
C PHE A 156 23.93 -66.89 -6.94
N CYS A 157 23.24 -65.92 -6.33
CA CYS A 157 23.83 -64.67 -5.90
C CYS A 157 24.43 -64.80 -4.50
N ASP A 158 25.48 -64.02 -4.24
CA ASP A 158 26.04 -63.89 -2.89
C ASP A 158 25.12 -63.05 -2.00
N GLU A 159 25.35 -63.07 -0.68
CA GLU A 159 24.55 -62.34 0.31
C GLU A 159 24.39 -60.86 -0.08
N TYR A 160 23.15 -60.36 -0.07
CA TYR A 160 22.75 -59.01 -0.47
C TYR A 160 22.78 -58.67 -1.99
N TYR A 161 23.02 -59.64 -2.87
CA TYR A 161 22.90 -59.47 -4.33
C TYR A 161 21.65 -60.17 -4.88
N PHE A 162 20.98 -59.49 -5.82
CA PHE A 162 19.65 -59.87 -6.34
C PHE A 162 19.51 -59.70 -7.86
N GLY A 163 18.35 -60.11 -8.37
CA GLY A 163 17.92 -60.02 -9.77
C GLY A 163 18.56 -61.04 -10.71
N ASP A 164 18.01 -61.20 -11.91
CA ASP A 164 18.39 -62.14 -12.99
C ASP A 164 19.89 -62.17 -13.38
N GLY A 165 20.69 -61.26 -12.83
CA GLY A 165 22.11 -61.13 -13.12
C GLY A 165 23.01 -60.97 -11.89
N CYS A 166 22.50 -61.09 -10.66
CA CYS A 166 23.19 -60.71 -9.42
C CYS A 166 23.85 -59.32 -9.49
N ALA A 167 23.19 -58.34 -10.09
CA ALA A 167 23.77 -57.01 -10.30
C ALA A 167 23.29 -55.99 -9.27
N ASP A 168 22.20 -56.31 -8.58
CA ASP A 168 21.37 -55.36 -7.88
C ASP A 168 21.59 -55.59 -6.37
N TYR A 169 22.26 -54.63 -5.71
CA TYR A 169 22.76 -54.79 -4.34
C TYR A 169 21.85 -54.11 -3.31
N CYS A 170 21.33 -54.89 -2.37
CA CYS A 170 20.49 -54.41 -1.28
C CYS A 170 20.86 -55.09 0.05
N ARG A 171 21.40 -54.30 0.98
CA ARG A 171 21.60 -54.70 2.37
C ARG A 171 20.67 -53.87 3.27
N PRO A 172 19.78 -54.49 4.08
CA PRO A 172 18.90 -53.78 5.01
C PRO A 172 19.67 -52.86 5.96
N ARG A 173 19.04 -51.74 6.33
CA ARG A 173 19.67 -50.67 7.10
C ARG A 173 18.65 -49.93 7.97
N ASP A 174 19.07 -49.55 9.16
CA ASP A 174 18.37 -48.63 10.05
C ASP A 174 19.40 -47.70 10.71
N ASP A 175 19.98 -46.79 9.92
CA ASP A 175 21.00 -45.84 10.35
C ASP A 175 20.89 -44.50 9.60
N THR A 176 21.72 -43.51 9.92
CA THR A 176 21.66 -42.15 9.34
C THR A 176 21.86 -42.07 7.83
N LEU A 177 22.22 -43.17 7.16
CA LEU A 177 22.35 -43.30 5.71
C LEU A 177 21.12 -43.97 5.05
N GLY A 178 20.10 -44.36 5.82
CA GLY A 178 18.83 -44.90 5.31
C GLY A 178 18.13 -45.89 6.24
N HIS A 179 16.80 -45.91 6.16
CA HIS A 179 15.90 -46.73 6.98
C HIS A 179 15.05 -47.63 6.06
N TYR A 180 15.57 -48.81 5.69
CA TYR A 180 14.93 -49.71 4.72
C TYR A 180 15.26 -51.20 4.90
N SER A 181 14.30 -52.04 4.51
CA SER A 181 14.50 -53.47 4.23
C SER A 181 14.67 -53.71 2.72
N CYS A 182 14.92 -54.97 2.35
CA CYS A 182 15.01 -55.42 0.96
C CYS A 182 13.90 -56.44 0.67
N ASP A 183 13.34 -56.43 -0.54
CA ASP A 183 12.41 -57.46 -1.02
C ASP A 183 13.15 -58.62 -1.73
N GLU A 184 12.39 -59.57 -2.30
CA GLU A 184 12.93 -60.77 -2.96
C GLU A 184 13.64 -60.42 -4.29
N GLU A 185 13.29 -59.30 -4.91
CA GLU A 185 13.93 -58.75 -6.12
C GLU A 185 15.12 -57.81 -5.82
N GLY A 186 15.33 -57.43 -4.56
CA GLY A 186 16.41 -56.54 -4.12
C GLY A 186 16.13 -55.04 -4.22
N ASN A 187 14.87 -54.63 -4.37
CA ASN A 187 14.47 -53.24 -4.20
C ASN A 187 14.49 -52.87 -2.70
N ARG A 188 14.53 -51.55 -2.42
CA ARG A 188 14.51 -51.02 -1.04
C ARG A 188 13.08 -50.69 -0.65
N ILE A 189 12.55 -51.36 0.36
CA ILE A 189 11.29 -51.00 1.00
C ILE A 189 11.62 -50.09 2.18
N CYS A 190 11.21 -48.82 2.11
CA CYS A 190 11.39 -47.89 3.22
C CYS A 190 10.61 -48.34 4.46
N LEU A 191 11.22 -48.20 5.64
CA LEU A 191 10.52 -48.40 6.91
C LEU A 191 9.42 -47.34 7.09
N GLU A 192 8.43 -47.64 7.94
CA GLU A 192 7.29 -46.75 8.16
C GLU A 192 7.77 -45.35 8.57
N GLY A 193 7.23 -44.33 7.90
CA GLY A 193 7.63 -42.94 8.13
C GLY A 193 8.85 -42.47 7.34
N TRP A 194 9.44 -43.27 6.45
CA TRP A 194 10.59 -42.88 5.62
C TRP A 194 10.33 -42.96 4.11
N LYS A 195 11.03 -42.14 3.32
CA LYS A 195 10.88 -42.03 1.86
C LYS A 195 12.20 -41.68 1.14
N GLY A 196 12.12 -41.64 -0.19
CA GLY A 196 13.24 -41.31 -1.09
C GLY A 196 14.09 -42.52 -1.45
N ASN A 197 14.98 -42.37 -2.44
CA ASN A 197 15.70 -43.49 -3.09
C ASN A 197 16.66 -44.28 -2.15
N TYR A 198 16.92 -43.76 -0.96
CA TYR A 198 17.73 -44.38 0.10
C TYR A 198 16.97 -44.47 1.43
N CYS A 199 15.67 -44.13 1.44
CA CYS A 199 14.80 -44.13 2.63
C CYS A 199 15.40 -43.32 3.81
N SER A 200 16.03 -42.19 3.48
CA SER A 200 16.74 -41.30 4.41
C SER A 200 16.04 -39.96 4.59
N GLU A 201 14.91 -39.72 3.90
CA GLU A 201 14.06 -38.56 4.13
C GLU A 201 12.88 -38.97 5.02
N PRO A 202 12.61 -38.26 6.13
CA PRO A 202 11.42 -38.53 6.94
C PRO A 202 10.13 -38.07 6.22
N ILE A 203 9.04 -38.76 6.49
CA ILE A 203 7.68 -38.37 6.15
C ILE A 203 7.14 -37.53 7.31
N CYS A 204 6.88 -36.25 7.04
CA CYS A 204 6.36 -35.31 8.03
C CYS A 204 4.89 -35.62 8.39
N SER A 205 4.36 -34.98 9.43
CA SER A 205 2.91 -35.04 9.73
C SER A 205 2.07 -34.70 8.50
N ALA A 206 0.93 -35.37 8.32
CA ALA A 206 0.08 -35.22 7.13
C ALA A 206 -0.42 -33.78 6.90
N ASP A 207 -0.64 -33.02 7.98
CA ASP A 207 -1.06 -31.61 7.92
C ASP A 207 0.12 -30.63 7.75
N CYS A 208 1.37 -31.11 7.72
CA CYS A 208 2.56 -30.26 7.69
C CYS A 208 2.74 -29.57 6.33
N SER A 209 2.86 -28.24 6.32
CA SER A 209 2.99 -27.44 5.11
C SER A 209 4.22 -27.82 4.28
N GLU A 210 4.04 -28.33 3.06
CA GLU A 210 5.14 -28.66 2.13
C GLU A 210 6.09 -27.47 1.87
N LYS A 211 5.55 -26.25 1.91
CA LYS A 211 6.28 -25.00 1.63
C LYS A 211 6.89 -24.38 2.88
N HIS A 212 6.20 -24.49 4.02
CA HIS A 212 6.48 -23.68 5.21
C HIS A 212 6.92 -24.50 6.42
N GLY A 213 6.74 -25.82 6.38
CA GLY A 213 7.31 -26.80 7.29
C GLY A 213 8.46 -27.59 6.68
N TYR A 214 9.05 -28.43 7.52
CA TYR A 214 9.93 -29.56 7.23
C TYR A 214 9.90 -30.51 8.43
N CYS A 215 10.62 -31.63 8.41
CA CYS A 215 10.75 -32.52 9.55
C CYS A 215 12.14 -33.17 9.57
N GLU A 216 12.64 -33.45 10.77
CA GLU A 216 13.91 -34.13 11.02
C GLU A 216 13.71 -35.59 11.46
N ALA A 217 12.51 -35.92 11.93
CA ALA A 217 12.06 -37.27 12.28
C ALA A 217 10.62 -37.50 11.74
N PRO A 218 10.22 -38.76 11.48
CA PRO A 218 8.89 -39.08 10.99
C PRO A 218 7.75 -38.55 11.88
N GLY A 219 6.65 -38.12 11.26
CA GLY A 219 5.49 -37.55 11.96
C GLY A 219 5.71 -36.16 12.58
N GLY A 220 6.93 -35.63 12.56
CA GLY A 220 7.22 -34.26 13.01
C GLY A 220 6.71 -33.18 12.06
N CYS A 221 6.64 -31.94 12.55
CA CYS A 221 6.52 -30.73 11.72
C CYS A 221 7.25 -29.56 12.41
N THR A 222 8.29 -29.05 11.75
CA THR A 222 9.13 -27.93 12.22
C THR A 222 8.98 -26.77 11.24
N CYS A 223 8.67 -25.59 11.74
CA CYS A 223 8.35 -24.45 10.89
C CYS A 223 9.60 -23.70 10.41
N ARG A 224 9.57 -23.25 9.16
CA ARG A 224 10.57 -22.34 8.60
C ARG A 224 10.40 -20.95 9.20
N MET A 225 11.50 -20.19 9.26
CA MET A 225 11.53 -18.84 9.84
C MET A 225 10.37 -17.96 9.35
N GLY A 226 9.59 -17.44 10.29
CA GLY A 226 8.41 -16.61 10.02
C GLY A 226 7.08 -17.36 9.94
N TRP A 227 7.05 -18.68 10.12
CA TRP A 227 5.84 -19.50 10.18
C TRP A 227 5.71 -20.21 11.54
N GLN A 228 4.47 -20.51 11.93
CA GLN A 228 4.10 -21.07 13.23
C GLN A 228 2.84 -21.96 13.10
N GLY A 229 2.33 -22.45 14.24
CA GLY A 229 1.19 -23.37 14.30
C GLY A 229 1.59 -24.82 14.02
N PRO A 230 0.75 -25.81 14.40
CA PRO A 230 1.10 -27.24 14.30
C PRO A 230 1.29 -27.74 12.86
N SER A 231 0.72 -27.03 11.88
CA SER A 231 0.84 -27.31 10.44
C SER A 231 1.84 -26.41 9.73
N CYS A 232 2.44 -25.44 10.43
CA CYS A 232 3.30 -24.38 9.85
C CYS A 232 2.64 -23.51 8.77
N ASN A 233 1.31 -23.45 8.70
CA ASN A 233 0.56 -22.60 7.75
C ASN A 233 0.14 -21.24 8.34
N GLU A 234 0.38 -20.99 9.62
CA GLU A 234 0.16 -19.68 10.24
C GLU A 234 1.41 -18.80 10.09
N CYS A 235 1.25 -17.52 9.75
CA CYS A 235 2.34 -16.56 9.74
C CYS A 235 2.68 -16.05 11.16
N VAL A 236 3.96 -15.83 11.42
CA VAL A 236 4.42 -15.08 12.60
C VAL A 236 4.25 -13.58 12.30
N ARG A 237 3.51 -12.89 13.16
CA ARG A 237 3.29 -11.42 13.08
C ARG A 237 4.60 -10.67 13.35
N TYR A 238 4.68 -9.39 12.97
CA TYR A 238 5.84 -8.55 13.31
C TYR A 238 6.08 -8.53 14.83
N PRO A 239 7.34 -8.61 15.32
CA PRO A 239 7.61 -8.57 16.76
C PRO A 239 7.04 -7.29 17.40
N GLY A 240 6.27 -7.44 18.48
CA GLY A 240 5.57 -6.32 19.12
C GLY A 240 4.19 -5.99 18.53
N CYS A 241 3.71 -6.68 17.49
CA CYS A 241 2.37 -6.49 16.94
C CYS A 241 1.26 -6.85 17.96
N LEU A 242 0.54 -5.84 18.47
CA LEU A 242 -0.58 -6.04 19.40
C LEU A 242 -1.87 -6.38 18.64
N HIS A 243 -2.59 -5.38 18.15
CA HIS A 243 -3.94 -5.51 17.58
C HIS A 243 -3.94 -5.62 16.05
N GLY A 244 -3.07 -6.49 15.52
CA GLY A 244 -2.94 -6.74 14.08
C GLY A 244 -2.88 -8.23 13.73
N THR A 245 -3.12 -8.54 12.45
CA THR A 245 -3.00 -9.89 11.86
C THR A 245 -1.84 -9.92 10.86
N CYS A 246 -1.65 -11.05 10.17
CA CYS A 246 -0.70 -11.16 9.06
C CYS A 246 -1.29 -12.03 7.94
N SER A 247 -0.73 -11.91 6.74
CA SER A 247 -0.99 -12.83 5.61
C SER A 247 0.29 -13.37 4.99
N GLN A 248 1.42 -12.73 5.31
CA GLN A 248 2.79 -13.24 5.12
C GLN A 248 3.58 -12.98 6.42
N PRO A 249 4.71 -13.68 6.64
CA PRO A 249 5.56 -13.44 7.80
C PRO A 249 5.94 -11.97 8.00
N TRP A 250 6.06 -11.57 9.26
CA TRP A 250 6.51 -10.24 9.69
C TRP A 250 5.59 -9.08 9.27
N GLN A 251 4.32 -9.36 8.94
CA GLN A 251 3.30 -8.32 8.78
C GLN A 251 2.61 -7.98 10.12
N CYS A 252 2.05 -6.78 10.20
CA CYS A 252 1.16 -6.35 11.27
C CYS A 252 0.02 -5.52 10.64
N ASN A 253 -1.00 -6.21 10.15
CA ASN A 253 -2.14 -5.63 9.46
C ASN A 253 -3.18 -5.26 10.53
N CYS A 254 -3.34 -3.97 10.85
CA CYS A 254 -4.16 -3.56 12.00
C CYS A 254 -5.64 -3.93 11.87
N GLN A 255 -6.22 -4.33 12.99
CA GLN A 255 -7.66 -4.53 13.13
C GLN A 255 -8.38 -3.17 13.11
N GLU A 256 -9.68 -3.18 12.82
CA GLU A 256 -10.47 -1.96 12.75
C GLU A 256 -10.42 -1.18 14.08
N GLY A 257 -10.17 0.13 14.00
CA GLY A 257 -9.96 0.99 15.17
C GLY A 257 -8.51 1.08 15.66
N TRP A 258 -7.56 0.29 15.14
CA TRP A 258 -6.14 0.33 15.54
C TRP A 258 -5.24 0.84 14.43
N GLY A 259 -4.13 1.49 14.82
CA GLY A 259 -3.12 2.03 13.92
C GLY A 259 -1.70 2.00 14.50
N GLY A 260 -0.77 2.70 13.84
CA GLY A 260 0.65 2.62 14.15
C GLY A 260 1.33 1.41 13.49
N LEU A 261 2.66 1.33 13.59
CA LEU A 261 3.45 0.23 13.01
C LEU A 261 3.23 -1.12 13.72
N PHE A 262 2.83 -1.06 15.00
CA PHE A 262 2.65 -2.23 15.87
C PHE A 262 1.18 -2.51 16.18
N CYS A 263 0.24 -1.76 15.58
CA CYS A 263 -1.18 -1.79 15.90
C CYS A 263 -1.43 -1.59 17.41
N ASP A 264 -0.74 -0.58 17.93
CA ASP A 264 -0.63 -0.15 19.32
C ASP A 264 -1.38 1.17 19.61
N GLN A 265 -1.77 1.89 18.55
CA GLN A 265 -2.47 3.17 18.61
C GLN A 265 -3.99 2.99 18.49
N ASP A 266 -4.74 3.31 19.55
CA ASP A 266 -6.21 3.35 19.50
C ASP A 266 -6.70 4.59 18.73
N LEU A 267 -7.25 4.38 17.54
CA LEU A 267 -7.82 5.43 16.69
C LEU A 267 -9.23 5.86 17.14
N ASN A 268 -9.84 5.10 18.05
CA ASN A 268 -11.17 5.28 18.64
C ASN A 268 -11.10 5.74 20.11
N TYR A 269 -9.98 6.32 20.53
CA TYR A 269 -9.70 6.73 21.91
C TYR A 269 -10.85 7.51 22.60
N CYS A 270 -11.46 8.46 21.90
CA CYS A 270 -12.58 9.26 22.43
C CYS A 270 -13.82 8.44 22.77
N THR A 271 -14.16 7.38 22.01
CA THR A 271 -15.32 6.53 22.33
C THR A 271 -15.02 5.53 23.43
N ASN A 272 -13.79 5.03 23.48
CA ASN A 272 -13.33 3.99 24.41
C ASN A 272 -13.04 4.58 25.80
N HIS A 273 -12.30 5.69 25.86
CA HIS A 273 -11.79 6.27 27.11
C HIS A 273 -12.52 7.53 27.58
N LYS A 274 -13.22 8.26 26.69
CA LYS A 274 -13.99 9.49 26.99
C LYS A 274 -13.23 10.50 27.88
N PRO A 275 -12.00 10.91 27.51
CA PRO A 275 -11.07 11.61 28.41
C PRO A 275 -11.48 13.06 28.80
N CYS A 276 -12.35 13.71 28.02
CA CYS A 276 -12.67 15.13 28.21
C CYS A 276 -13.69 15.36 29.34
N ALA A 277 -13.33 16.20 30.31
CA ALA A 277 -14.15 16.61 31.44
C ALA A 277 -15.17 17.71 31.07
N ASN A 278 -16.02 18.08 32.03
CA ASN A 278 -16.88 19.28 32.00
C ASN A 278 -17.79 19.42 30.74
N GLY A 279 -18.11 18.29 30.11
CA GLY A 279 -18.94 18.23 28.90
C GLY A 279 -18.28 18.79 27.65
N ALA A 280 -16.94 18.88 27.62
CA ALA A 280 -16.16 19.24 26.44
C ALA A 280 -16.25 18.17 25.34
N THR A 281 -15.99 18.55 24.09
CA THR A 281 -16.11 17.65 22.93
C THR A 281 -14.77 17.00 22.60
N CYS A 282 -14.70 15.67 22.68
CA CYS A 282 -13.53 14.89 22.30
C CYS A 282 -13.50 14.64 20.78
N THR A 283 -12.35 14.81 20.13
CA THR A 283 -12.10 14.33 18.76
C THR A 283 -10.79 13.54 18.68
N ASN A 284 -10.82 12.42 17.94
CA ASN A 284 -9.62 11.61 17.68
C ASN A 284 -8.74 12.32 16.65
N THR A 285 -7.41 12.34 16.86
CA THR A 285 -6.45 12.98 15.95
C THR A 285 -5.89 12.04 14.88
N GLY A 286 -6.28 10.75 14.91
CA GLY A 286 -5.88 9.74 13.92
C GLY A 286 -4.46 9.17 14.10
N GLN A 287 -3.77 9.51 15.20
CA GLN A 287 -2.41 9.05 15.52
C GLN A 287 -2.33 8.43 16.93
N GLY A 288 -3.35 7.65 17.32
CA GLY A 288 -3.44 7.08 18.69
C GLY A 288 -3.69 8.10 19.79
N SER A 289 -4.28 9.24 19.46
CA SER A 289 -4.37 10.42 20.32
C SER A 289 -5.68 11.18 20.09
N TYR A 290 -5.98 12.12 20.98
CA TYR A 290 -7.23 12.88 21.04
C TYR A 290 -6.96 14.35 21.32
N THR A 291 -7.99 15.18 21.14
CA THR A 291 -8.01 16.56 21.63
C THR A 291 -9.40 16.89 22.19
N CYS A 292 -9.44 17.78 23.18
CA CYS A 292 -10.66 18.19 23.88
C CYS A 292 -10.99 19.64 23.56
N THR A 293 -12.10 19.88 22.84
CA THR A 293 -12.63 21.22 22.60
C THR A 293 -13.38 21.70 23.85
N CYS A 294 -12.71 22.50 24.66
CA CYS A 294 -13.24 23.00 25.94
C CYS A 294 -14.42 23.96 25.78
N ARG A 295 -15.31 23.96 26.78
CA ARG A 295 -16.35 24.99 26.93
C ARG A 295 -15.73 26.29 27.46
N PRO A 296 -16.33 27.46 27.20
CA PRO A 296 -15.94 28.71 27.85
C PRO A 296 -15.90 28.55 29.37
N GLY A 297 -14.88 29.14 30.02
CA GLY A 297 -14.62 28.97 31.45
C GLY A 297 -13.82 27.71 31.83
N PHE A 298 -13.39 26.88 30.87
CA PHE A 298 -12.58 25.68 31.14
C PHE A 298 -11.30 25.61 30.30
N GLY A 299 -10.29 24.91 30.83
CA GLY A 299 -8.97 24.74 30.23
C GLY A 299 -8.24 23.51 30.79
N GLY A 300 -6.96 23.36 30.47
CA GLY A 300 -6.22 22.10 30.65
C GLY A 300 -6.35 21.18 29.43
N THR A 301 -5.63 20.07 29.41
CA THR A 301 -5.57 19.16 28.24
C THR A 301 -6.89 18.44 28.01
N ASN A 302 -7.61 18.17 29.10
CA ASN A 302 -8.87 17.43 29.15
C ASN A 302 -10.05 18.34 29.54
N CYS A 303 -9.85 19.66 29.55
CA CYS A 303 -10.83 20.66 30.02
C CYS A 303 -11.19 20.50 31.51
N GLU A 304 -10.25 19.99 32.29
CA GLU A 304 -10.35 19.65 33.71
C GLU A 304 -10.18 20.85 34.66
N LEU A 305 -9.59 21.95 34.20
CA LEU A 305 -9.35 23.16 34.97
C LEU A 305 -10.48 24.18 34.74
N GLU A 306 -10.97 24.81 35.80
CA GLU A 306 -11.79 26.02 35.69
C GLU A 306 -10.88 27.24 35.46
N THR A 307 -11.14 27.99 34.38
CA THR A 307 -10.31 29.12 33.95
C THR A 307 -10.87 30.42 34.50
N ASN A 308 -10.27 30.96 35.57
CA ASN A 308 -10.66 32.26 36.12
C ASN A 308 -10.33 33.40 35.14
N GLU A 309 -11.35 33.98 34.51
CA GLU A 309 -11.18 35.03 33.49
C GLU A 309 -10.56 36.34 34.05
N CYS A 310 -10.48 36.48 35.38
CA CYS A 310 -9.86 37.64 36.02
C CYS A 310 -8.33 37.51 36.25
N ASP A 311 -7.72 36.31 36.17
CA ASP A 311 -6.28 36.11 36.50
C ASP A 311 -5.34 36.93 35.60
N SER A 312 -5.71 37.09 34.33
CA SER A 312 -4.97 37.91 33.35
C SER A 312 -5.06 39.42 33.60
N ASN A 313 -5.67 39.86 34.70
CA ASN A 313 -5.93 41.26 35.06
C ASN A 313 -6.47 42.09 33.87
N PRO A 314 -7.60 41.67 33.25
CA PRO A 314 -8.14 42.28 32.03
C PRO A 314 -8.59 43.74 32.23
N CYS A 315 -9.18 44.06 33.39
CA CYS A 315 -9.65 45.40 33.73
C CYS A 315 -8.49 46.37 33.92
N LYS A 316 -8.51 47.50 33.22
CA LYS A 316 -7.47 48.54 33.27
C LYS A 316 -7.90 49.72 34.15
N ASN A 317 -6.98 50.66 34.38
CA ASN A 317 -7.23 51.91 35.10
C ASN A 317 -7.90 51.75 36.49
N GLY A 318 -7.61 50.65 37.20
CA GLY A 318 -8.16 50.37 38.53
C GLY A 318 -9.59 49.81 38.56
N GLY A 319 -10.13 49.35 37.43
CA GLY A 319 -11.42 48.65 37.39
C GLY A 319 -11.40 47.30 38.11
N SER A 320 -12.44 46.99 38.87
CA SER A 320 -12.56 45.70 39.59
C SER A 320 -13.15 44.62 38.69
N CYS A 321 -12.52 43.45 38.63
CA CYS A 321 -13.01 42.31 37.84
C CYS A 321 -14.01 41.44 38.62
N ASN A 322 -15.06 40.97 37.96
CA ASN A 322 -16.02 40.01 38.50
C ASN A 322 -15.93 38.67 37.73
N VAL A 323 -15.70 37.59 38.48
CA VAL A 323 -15.36 36.26 37.97
C VAL A 323 -16.54 35.57 37.27
N ARG A 324 -17.80 35.84 37.64
CA ARG A 324 -18.95 35.20 36.98
C ARG A 324 -19.26 35.85 35.63
N GLY A 325 -18.54 35.41 34.60
CA GLY A 325 -18.79 35.75 33.19
C GLY A 325 -18.13 37.04 32.72
N TYR A 326 -16.93 37.35 33.23
CA TYR A 326 -16.10 38.51 32.89
C TYR A 326 -16.84 39.85 32.74
N THR A 327 -16.92 40.62 33.82
CA THR A 327 -17.31 42.04 33.76
C THR A 327 -16.39 42.93 34.60
N CYS A 328 -15.99 44.08 34.04
CA CYS A 328 -15.19 45.08 34.74
C CYS A 328 -16.08 46.22 35.30
N ARG A 329 -15.97 46.50 36.60
CA ARG A 329 -16.57 47.66 37.24
C ARG A 329 -15.59 48.83 37.22
N CYS A 330 -15.85 49.83 36.38
CA CYS A 330 -14.94 50.96 36.18
C CYS A 330 -15.05 52.05 37.25
N PRO A 331 -13.96 52.75 37.59
CA PRO A 331 -14.01 53.97 38.40
C PRO A 331 -14.73 55.11 37.66
N ALA A 332 -15.22 56.10 38.42
CA ALA A 332 -16.09 57.19 37.92
C ALA A 332 -15.50 58.13 36.84
N SER A 333 -14.23 57.93 36.45
CA SER A 333 -13.53 58.68 35.40
C SER A 333 -13.17 57.82 34.19
N TYR A 334 -13.63 56.56 34.12
CA TYR A 334 -13.31 55.60 33.06
C TYR A 334 -14.54 54.82 32.57
N THR A 335 -14.48 54.36 31.32
CA THR A 335 -15.55 53.64 30.62
C THR A 335 -14.96 52.68 29.58
N GLY A 336 -15.82 51.90 28.90
CA GLY A 336 -15.43 50.76 28.07
C GLY A 336 -15.48 49.43 28.82
N SER A 337 -15.54 48.31 28.09
CA SER A 337 -15.72 46.97 28.68
C SER A 337 -14.57 46.54 29.59
N ASN A 338 -13.39 47.12 29.37
CA ASN A 338 -12.16 46.81 30.10
C ASN A 338 -11.69 48.05 30.88
N CYS A 339 -12.55 49.08 31.03
CA CYS A 339 -12.26 50.39 31.62
C CYS A 339 -11.13 51.15 30.91
N GLU A 340 -10.94 50.89 29.61
CA GLU A 340 -9.80 51.34 28.82
C GLU A 340 -9.88 52.81 28.37
N LYS A 341 -11.06 53.43 28.39
CA LYS A 341 -11.30 54.81 27.92
C LYS A 341 -11.51 55.75 29.10
N LYS A 342 -10.93 56.96 29.05
CA LYS A 342 -11.26 58.03 30.00
C LYS A 342 -12.67 58.57 29.69
N LEU A 343 -13.45 58.88 30.72
CA LEU A 343 -14.77 59.47 30.59
C LEU A 343 -14.65 60.97 30.27
N ASP A 344 -15.10 61.36 29.07
CA ASP A 344 -15.25 62.75 28.66
C ASP A 344 -16.72 63.19 28.80
N ARG A 345 -16.94 64.35 29.43
CA ARG A 345 -18.27 64.92 29.67
C ARG A 345 -18.74 65.83 28.52
N CYS A 346 -17.83 66.31 27.68
CA CYS A 346 -18.12 67.18 26.53
C CYS A 346 -18.59 66.42 25.29
N SER A 347 -18.25 65.12 25.15
CA SER A 347 -18.59 64.28 23.99
C SER A 347 -20.07 64.29 23.57
N ASN A 348 -21.01 64.44 24.51
CA ASN A 348 -22.45 64.52 24.22
C ASN A 348 -22.94 65.92 23.76
N ARG A 349 -22.02 66.88 23.55
CA ARG A 349 -22.29 68.24 23.04
C ARG A 349 -23.42 68.98 23.80
N PRO A 350 -23.35 69.12 25.14
CA PRO A 350 -24.44 69.67 25.95
C PRO A 350 -24.75 71.15 25.69
N CYS A 351 -23.83 71.91 25.10
CA CYS A 351 -24.02 73.31 24.71
C CYS A 351 -24.66 73.48 23.30
N LEU A 352 -25.58 72.58 22.95
CA LEU A 352 -26.39 72.67 21.72
C LEU A 352 -27.83 73.06 22.07
N ASN A 353 -28.42 73.88 21.20
CA ASN A 353 -29.67 74.59 21.40
C ASN A 353 -30.81 73.67 21.90
N GLY A 354 -31.50 74.12 22.95
CA GLY A 354 -32.74 73.51 23.41
C GLY A 354 -33.95 73.93 22.57
N GLU A 355 -34.95 73.06 22.51
CA GLU A 355 -36.34 73.36 22.13
C GLU A 355 -36.63 73.86 20.68
N ASP A 356 -35.95 73.32 19.67
CA ASP A 356 -36.71 72.79 18.52
C ASP A 356 -36.24 71.36 18.18
N GLY A 357 -37.21 70.46 18.00
CA GLY A 357 -37.00 69.03 17.94
C GLY A 357 -36.43 68.59 16.58
N VAL A 358 -35.64 67.50 16.60
CA VAL A 358 -35.10 66.85 15.40
C VAL A 358 -36.24 66.39 14.48
N LYS A 359 -36.60 67.22 13.50
CA LYS A 359 -37.60 66.92 12.46
C LYS A 359 -37.01 66.01 11.37
N CYS A 360 -36.63 64.79 11.76
CA CYS A 360 -36.36 63.71 10.81
C CYS A 360 -37.65 63.37 10.04
N ASN A 361 -37.67 63.63 8.73
CA ASN A 361 -38.76 63.20 7.85
C ASN A 361 -38.78 61.66 7.79
N PRO A 362 -39.86 60.98 8.24
CA PRO A 362 -39.84 59.53 8.52
C PRO A 362 -40.08 58.66 7.26
N ILE A 363 -39.31 58.88 6.20
CA ILE A 363 -39.34 58.03 4.99
C ILE A 363 -37.91 57.64 4.57
N ASN A 364 -37.64 56.33 4.64
CA ASN A 364 -36.41 55.62 4.28
C ASN A 364 -35.23 55.65 5.27
N LYS A 365 -34.54 54.50 5.36
CA LYS A 365 -33.66 54.08 6.47
C LYS A 365 -32.21 54.60 6.38
N HIS A 366 -32.00 55.78 5.79
CA HIS A 366 -30.71 56.47 5.71
C HIS A 366 -30.92 57.96 6.05
N SER A 367 -30.90 58.27 7.34
CA SER A 367 -31.13 59.63 7.86
C SER A 367 -29.92 60.53 7.60
N SER A 368 -29.85 61.11 6.40
CA SER A 368 -28.94 62.22 6.09
C SER A 368 -29.41 63.49 6.78
N CYS A 369 -29.00 63.69 8.03
CA CYS A 369 -29.24 64.93 8.75
C CYS A 369 -28.41 66.05 8.12
N VAL A 370 -29.05 66.95 7.37
CA VAL A 370 -28.40 68.14 6.84
C VAL A 370 -28.05 69.07 8.00
N PHE A 371 -26.77 69.14 8.34
CA PHE A 371 -26.27 70.07 9.35
C PHE A 371 -26.40 71.51 8.84
N LEU A 372 -27.44 72.23 9.27
CA LEU A 372 -27.43 73.70 9.20
C LEU A 372 -26.33 74.18 10.16
N SER A 373 -25.29 74.79 9.57
CA SER A 373 -24.02 75.04 10.25
C SER A 373 -24.04 76.32 11.09
N SER A 374 -24.52 76.20 12.33
CA SER A 374 -24.31 77.21 13.39
C SER A 374 -23.63 76.56 14.60
N PRO A 375 -22.48 77.07 15.08
CA PRO A 375 -21.80 76.51 16.25
C PRO A 375 -22.49 76.94 17.54
N GLY A 376 -23.09 75.97 18.25
CA GLY A 376 -23.45 76.13 19.66
C GLY A 376 -22.24 76.45 20.55
N GLY A 377 -22.50 76.85 21.79
CA GLY A 377 -21.50 77.44 22.68
C GLY A 377 -20.27 76.58 22.95
N GLU A 378 -19.14 77.23 23.25
CA GLU A 378 -17.91 76.54 23.66
C GLU A 378 -18.12 75.88 25.02
N CYS A 379 -17.87 74.56 25.09
CA CYS A 379 -18.13 73.73 26.26
C CYS A 379 -16.85 73.53 27.08
N LEU A 380 -16.82 74.08 28.30
CA LEU A 380 -15.71 73.99 29.23
C LEU A 380 -16.04 72.95 30.33
N ASP A 381 -15.24 71.88 30.42
CA ASP A 381 -15.34 70.90 31.52
C ASP A 381 -14.57 71.40 32.74
N LEU A 382 -15.29 71.61 33.86
CA LEU A 382 -14.74 72.01 35.15
C LEU A 382 -14.67 70.82 36.13
N GLY A 383 -14.66 69.59 35.61
CA GLY A 383 -14.43 68.32 36.30
C GLY A 383 -15.64 67.77 37.04
N GLN A 384 -16.40 68.63 37.73
CA GLN A 384 -17.68 68.28 38.35
C GLN A 384 -18.87 68.93 37.62
N THR A 385 -18.71 70.13 37.10
CA THR A 385 -19.71 70.90 36.35
C THR A 385 -19.21 71.26 34.95
N ILE A 386 -20.13 71.68 34.08
CA ILE A 386 -19.82 72.21 32.74
C ILE A 386 -20.21 73.69 32.67
N LEU A 387 -19.56 74.45 31.80
CA LEU A 387 -19.90 75.84 31.48
C LEU A 387 -19.94 76.04 29.96
N CYS A 388 -21.06 76.56 29.45
CA CYS A 388 -21.21 76.92 28.05
C CYS A 388 -20.93 78.41 27.84
N ARG A 389 -20.03 78.76 26.91
CA ARG A 389 -19.78 80.15 26.50
C ARG A 389 -20.46 80.45 25.16
N CYS A 390 -21.48 81.31 25.19
CA CYS A 390 -22.38 81.54 24.06
C CYS A 390 -21.79 82.47 22.99
N GLN A 391 -22.29 82.29 21.76
CA GLN A 391 -22.04 83.20 20.63
C GLN A 391 -22.96 84.43 20.71
N PRO A 392 -22.62 85.54 20.03
CA PRO A 392 -23.54 86.67 19.84
C PRO A 392 -24.90 86.21 19.27
N GLY A 393 -25.98 86.87 19.69
CA GLY A 393 -27.35 86.47 19.40
C GLY A 393 -27.96 85.44 20.36
N PHE A 394 -27.16 84.76 21.21
CA PHE A 394 -27.67 83.71 22.11
C PHE A 394 -27.37 83.95 23.60
N THR A 395 -28.27 83.46 24.45
CA THR A 395 -28.16 83.49 25.92
C THR A 395 -28.75 82.23 26.58
N GLY A 396 -28.71 82.16 27.91
CA GLY A 396 -29.12 80.98 28.70
C GLY A 396 -27.96 80.01 28.99
N ALA A 397 -28.15 79.15 30.00
CA ALA A 397 -27.10 78.29 30.55
C ALA A 397 -26.48 77.29 29.54
N ASN A 398 -27.25 76.86 28.54
CA ASN A 398 -26.80 76.00 27.43
C ASN A 398 -26.82 76.75 26.09
N CYS A 399 -26.86 78.09 26.11
CA CYS A 399 -27.00 78.97 24.94
C CYS A 399 -28.29 78.74 24.13
N GLN A 400 -29.36 78.31 24.80
CA GLN A 400 -30.60 77.85 24.17
C GLN A 400 -31.58 78.96 23.78
N ILE A 401 -31.36 80.21 24.19
CA ILE A 401 -32.30 81.32 24.02
C ILE A 401 -31.77 82.25 22.94
N ASN A 402 -32.49 82.42 21.82
CA ASN A 402 -32.22 83.49 20.85
C ASN A 402 -32.60 84.85 21.46
N ILE A 403 -31.83 85.88 21.16
CA ILE A 403 -32.16 87.26 21.54
C ILE A 403 -33.11 87.82 20.49
N ASP A 404 -34.30 88.28 20.93
CA ASP A 404 -35.33 88.87 20.06
C ASP A 404 -34.86 90.23 19.51
N ASP A 405 -34.35 90.23 18.28
CA ASP A 405 -33.91 91.43 17.56
C ASP A 405 -35.12 92.32 17.13
N CYS A 406 -36.32 91.74 17.07
CA CYS A 406 -37.57 92.43 16.75
C CYS A 406 -38.17 93.22 17.92
N ALA A 407 -37.76 92.97 19.17
CA ALA A 407 -38.23 93.69 20.36
C ALA A 407 -38.09 95.23 20.27
N SER A 408 -37.13 95.71 19.45
CA SER A 408 -36.91 97.14 19.16
C SER A 408 -37.98 97.77 18.25
N ASN A 409 -38.92 96.99 17.70
CA ASN A 409 -39.89 97.39 16.67
C ASN A 409 -39.25 98.09 15.44
N PRO A 410 -38.24 97.48 14.78
CA PRO A 410 -37.46 98.14 13.73
C PRO A 410 -38.20 98.33 12.40
N CYS A 411 -39.34 97.66 12.19
CA CYS A 411 -40.10 97.69 10.94
C CYS A 411 -41.14 98.82 10.94
N GLN A 412 -41.08 99.70 9.94
CA GLN A 412 -41.99 100.85 9.83
C GLN A 412 -43.14 100.60 8.85
N ASN A 413 -44.06 101.56 8.72
CA ASN A 413 -45.21 101.51 7.80
C ASN A 413 -46.07 100.24 7.93
N ALA A 414 -46.25 99.77 9.17
CA ALA A 414 -46.96 98.54 9.54
C ALA A 414 -46.40 97.24 8.90
N GLY A 415 -45.12 97.24 8.50
CA GLY A 415 -44.42 96.00 8.13
C GLY A 415 -44.23 95.07 9.33
N THR A 416 -44.41 93.76 9.12
CA THR A 416 -44.28 92.75 10.17
C THR A 416 -42.81 92.41 10.40
N CYS A 417 -42.35 92.47 11.65
CA CYS A 417 -41.00 92.01 12.01
C CYS A 417 -40.96 90.48 12.16
N GLN A 418 -39.91 89.86 11.63
CA GLN A 418 -39.57 88.47 11.85
C GLN A 418 -38.17 88.38 12.45
N ASP A 419 -38.08 87.76 13.62
CA ASP A 419 -36.85 87.55 14.38
C ASP A 419 -35.88 86.62 13.63
N GLY A 420 -34.60 86.75 13.96
CA GLY A 420 -33.51 85.98 13.39
C GLY A 420 -32.31 85.91 14.33
N VAL A 421 -31.20 85.33 13.87
CA VAL A 421 -30.02 85.11 14.74
C VAL A 421 -29.08 86.30 14.63
N ASN A 422 -29.13 87.21 15.61
CA ASN A 422 -28.36 88.46 15.63
C ASN A 422 -28.65 89.35 14.39
N ASP A 423 -29.87 89.22 13.82
CA ASP A 423 -30.42 90.09 12.78
C ASP A 423 -31.94 89.88 12.63
N TYR A 424 -32.66 90.89 12.13
CA TYR A 424 -34.11 90.84 11.87
C TYR A 424 -34.47 91.04 10.39
N THR A 425 -35.63 90.53 9.98
CA THR A 425 -36.21 90.73 8.65
C THR A 425 -37.60 91.37 8.74
N CYS A 426 -37.83 92.45 8.00
CA CYS A 426 -39.16 93.07 7.89
C CYS A 426 -39.91 92.62 6.63
N SER A 427 -41.13 92.13 6.79
CA SER A 427 -42.08 91.87 5.71
C SER A 427 -42.92 93.12 5.46
N CYS A 428 -42.73 93.78 4.32
CA CYS A 428 -43.29 95.10 4.05
C CYS A 428 -44.73 95.07 3.51
N THR A 429 -45.50 96.09 3.89
CA THR A 429 -46.85 96.32 3.39
C THR A 429 -46.85 96.76 1.92
N LEU A 430 -47.97 96.50 1.21
CA LEU A 430 -48.12 96.82 -0.21
C LEU A 430 -47.84 98.31 -0.48
N GLY A 431 -46.82 98.57 -1.32
CA GLY A 431 -46.34 99.91 -1.64
C GLY A 431 -45.03 100.32 -0.95
N TYR A 432 -44.49 99.50 -0.04
CA TYR A 432 -43.24 99.76 0.69
C TYR A 432 -42.18 98.67 0.53
N THR A 433 -40.91 99.06 0.61
CA THR A 433 -39.71 98.20 0.45
C THR A 433 -38.54 98.67 1.33
N GLY A 434 -37.42 97.93 1.28
CA GLY A 434 -36.21 98.16 2.09
C GLY A 434 -36.25 97.44 3.44
N LYS A 435 -35.08 97.24 4.08
CA LYS A 435 -34.94 96.39 5.28
C LYS A 435 -35.86 96.79 6.45
N ASN A 436 -36.23 98.06 6.55
CA ASN A 436 -37.12 98.60 7.59
C ASN A 436 -38.46 99.10 7.03
N CYS A 437 -38.80 98.75 5.78
CA CYS A 437 -40.03 99.14 5.08
C CYS A 437 -40.26 100.65 4.93
N THR A 438 -39.19 101.43 4.83
CA THR A 438 -39.21 102.91 4.75
C THR A 438 -39.23 103.48 3.33
N VAL A 439 -38.94 102.68 2.30
CA VAL A 439 -38.88 103.12 0.89
C VAL A 439 -40.23 102.86 0.21
N ARG A 440 -40.68 103.74 -0.69
CA ARG A 440 -41.97 103.61 -1.42
C ARG A 440 -41.74 103.10 -2.84
N SER A 441 -42.55 102.13 -3.30
CA SER A 441 -42.39 101.48 -4.62
C SER A 441 -43.34 102.03 -5.70
N ASP A 442 -42.83 102.28 -6.90
CA ASP A 442 -43.64 102.46 -8.13
C ASP A 442 -43.61 101.20 -9.01
N ALA A 443 -44.77 100.82 -9.57
CA ALA A 443 -44.95 99.57 -10.30
C ALA A 443 -44.72 99.69 -11.83
N CYS A 444 -44.85 100.89 -12.41
CA CYS A 444 -44.64 101.08 -13.85
C CYS A 444 -43.17 101.37 -14.25
N GLY A 445 -42.28 101.65 -13.29
CA GLY A 445 -40.86 101.96 -13.55
C GLY A 445 -40.07 100.90 -14.34
N ILE A 446 -40.54 99.64 -14.37
CA ILE A 446 -39.91 98.51 -15.11
C ILE A 446 -40.46 98.40 -16.56
N ARG A 447 -41.46 99.21 -16.94
CA ARG A 447 -42.15 99.20 -18.25
C ARG A 447 -42.74 97.81 -18.62
N PRO A 448 -43.64 97.24 -17.78
CA PRO A 448 -44.15 95.87 -17.95
C PRO A 448 -45.09 95.66 -19.15
N CYS A 449 -45.61 96.73 -19.77
CA CYS A 449 -46.54 96.63 -20.90
C CYS A 449 -45.79 96.47 -22.23
N GLN A 450 -46.07 95.37 -22.93
CA GLN A 450 -45.46 95.02 -24.21
C GLN A 450 -46.26 95.62 -25.38
N ASN A 451 -45.74 95.46 -26.61
CA ASN A 451 -46.44 95.79 -27.86
C ASN A 451 -47.06 97.21 -27.94
N GLY A 452 -46.48 98.18 -27.23
CA GLY A 452 -46.94 99.57 -27.21
C GLY A 452 -48.10 99.86 -26.26
N GLY A 453 -48.43 98.96 -25.33
CA GLY A 453 -49.45 99.21 -24.31
C GLY A 453 -49.05 100.29 -23.28
N THR A 454 -50.04 101.06 -22.81
CA THR A 454 -49.83 102.12 -21.80
C THR A 454 -49.90 101.54 -20.38
N CYS A 455 -48.93 101.86 -19.53
CA CYS A 455 -48.86 101.39 -18.14
C CYS A 455 -49.48 102.40 -17.16
N PHE A 456 -50.30 101.92 -16.23
CA PHE A 456 -50.81 102.68 -15.09
C PHE A 456 -50.47 101.97 -13.77
N THR A 457 -49.85 102.67 -12.81
CA THR A 457 -49.58 102.14 -11.47
C THR A 457 -50.88 102.11 -10.67
N HIS A 458 -51.41 100.91 -10.42
CA HIS A 458 -52.63 100.68 -9.65
C HIS A 458 -52.31 100.09 -8.27
N PHE A 459 -53.24 100.15 -7.33
CA PHE A 459 -53.03 99.60 -5.97
C PHE A 459 -52.90 98.07 -5.91
N THR A 460 -53.13 97.39 -7.04
CA THR A 460 -52.95 95.93 -7.23
C THR A 460 -51.71 95.59 -8.07
N GLY A 461 -50.87 96.56 -8.44
CA GLY A 461 -49.74 96.37 -9.37
C GLY A 461 -49.89 97.19 -10.67
N PRO A 462 -49.07 96.92 -11.70
CA PRO A 462 -49.15 97.63 -12.97
C PRO A 462 -50.33 97.12 -13.80
N VAL A 463 -51.08 98.02 -14.42
CA VAL A 463 -52.21 97.71 -15.31
C VAL A 463 -51.91 98.23 -16.72
N CYS A 464 -52.02 97.36 -17.73
CA CYS A 464 -51.70 97.68 -19.12
C CYS A 464 -52.96 97.91 -19.96
N GLN A 465 -52.99 99.02 -20.71
CA GLN A 465 -54.03 99.29 -21.72
C GLN A 465 -53.49 98.98 -23.11
N CYS A 466 -54.08 97.98 -23.79
CA CYS A 466 -53.54 97.41 -25.02
C CYS A 466 -54.06 98.07 -26.31
N PRO A 467 -53.21 98.20 -27.35
CA PRO A 467 -53.65 98.64 -28.68
C PRO A 467 -54.44 97.55 -29.42
N LYS A 468 -55.22 97.96 -30.43
CA LYS A 468 -56.06 97.05 -31.24
C LYS A 468 -55.23 95.94 -31.89
N GLY A 469 -55.72 94.70 -31.79
CA GLY A 469 -55.07 93.49 -32.31
C GLY A 469 -54.27 92.71 -31.26
N PHE A 470 -54.02 93.30 -30.09
CA PHE A 470 -53.30 92.68 -28.98
C PHE A 470 -54.20 92.48 -27.74
N MET A 471 -53.89 91.46 -26.94
CA MET A 471 -54.55 91.17 -25.65
C MET A 471 -53.59 90.47 -24.67
N GLY A 472 -54.05 90.26 -23.44
CA GLY A 472 -53.24 89.73 -22.32
C GLY A 472 -52.93 90.81 -21.28
N PRO A 473 -52.62 90.44 -20.02
CA PRO A 473 -52.33 91.39 -18.94
C PRO A 473 -51.12 92.31 -19.20
N SER A 474 -50.21 91.93 -20.10
CA SER A 474 -49.09 92.75 -20.58
C SER A 474 -49.16 93.06 -22.08
N CYS A 475 -50.33 92.85 -22.72
CA CYS A 475 -50.56 93.03 -24.17
C CYS A 475 -49.74 92.09 -25.08
N GLU A 476 -49.39 90.90 -24.59
CA GLU A 476 -48.44 89.97 -25.19
C GLU A 476 -48.96 89.13 -26.37
N PHE A 477 -50.28 88.91 -26.49
CA PHE A 477 -50.88 87.97 -27.47
C PHE A 477 -51.50 88.69 -28.68
N THR A 478 -51.34 88.11 -29.88
CA THR A 478 -51.96 88.57 -31.14
C THR A 478 -53.12 87.69 -31.59
N LEU A 479 -54.07 88.27 -32.34
CA LEU A 479 -55.30 87.59 -32.78
C LEU A 479 -55.21 87.04 -34.23
N GLN A 480 -54.87 85.76 -34.40
CA GLN A 480 -55.06 85.00 -35.66
C GLN A 480 -55.36 83.50 -35.41
N PRO A 481 -56.24 82.86 -36.20
CA PRO A 481 -56.48 81.41 -36.19
C PRO A 481 -56.15 80.70 -37.53
N SER A 482 -55.59 79.48 -37.47
CA SER A 482 -55.61 78.52 -38.60
C SER A 482 -55.37 77.07 -38.16
N PHE A 483 -55.76 76.11 -39.00
CA PHE A 483 -55.88 74.67 -38.69
C PHE A 483 -55.18 73.83 -39.77
N LYS A 484 -54.40 72.78 -39.41
CA LYS A 484 -54.24 71.52 -40.18
C LYS A 484 -53.39 70.45 -39.46
N PRO A 485 -53.58 69.13 -39.71
CA PRO A 485 -52.96 68.06 -38.91
C PRO A 485 -52.07 67.03 -39.66
N ALA A 486 -51.15 66.41 -38.88
CA ALA A 486 -50.61 65.04 -38.90
C ALA A 486 -50.30 64.25 -40.21
N LEU A 487 -49.17 63.52 -40.20
CA LEU A 487 -49.07 62.15 -40.77
C LEU A 487 -47.89 61.32 -40.18
N ARG A 488 -47.87 60.02 -40.49
CA ARG A 488 -47.05 58.93 -39.89
C ARG A 488 -45.66 58.76 -40.53
N GLN A 489 -44.72 58.13 -39.80
CA GLN A 489 -44.02 56.91 -40.25
C GLN A 489 -43.42 56.10 -39.08
N THR A 490 -42.83 54.92 -39.36
CA THR A 490 -42.64 53.82 -38.38
C THR A 490 -41.34 53.03 -38.55
N SER A 491 -40.80 52.48 -37.44
CA SER A 491 -39.66 51.52 -37.36
C SER A 491 -38.28 52.11 -37.79
N GLN A 492 -37.10 51.62 -37.40
CA GLN A 492 -36.67 50.28 -36.97
C GLN A 492 -35.64 50.33 -35.82
N ALA A 493 -35.18 49.15 -35.35
CA ALA A 493 -34.09 48.99 -34.38
C ALA A 493 -32.82 48.41 -35.04
N SER A 494 -31.71 48.35 -34.28
CA SER A 494 -30.32 48.00 -34.71
C SER A 494 -29.56 49.20 -35.32
N SER A 495 -28.22 49.26 -35.33
CA SER A 495 -27.21 48.25 -34.94
C SER A 495 -25.88 48.90 -34.54
N THR A 496 -25.18 48.38 -33.51
CA THR A 496 -23.69 48.36 -33.40
C THR A 496 -23.19 47.56 -32.17
N THR A 497 -23.54 46.27 -32.02
CA THR A 497 -22.89 45.39 -31.01
C THR A 497 -22.94 43.88 -31.30
N LEU A 498 -23.05 43.46 -32.58
CA LEU A 498 -23.10 42.05 -32.98
C LEU A 498 -22.15 41.71 -34.13
N THR A 499 -20.87 41.44 -33.81
CA THR A 499 -19.87 40.95 -34.78
C THR A 499 -19.01 39.78 -34.28
N ILE A 500 -18.87 39.57 -32.96
CA ILE A 500 -17.97 38.54 -32.41
C ILE A 500 -18.68 37.19 -32.15
N SER A 501 -19.98 37.20 -31.83
CA SER A 501 -20.73 35.96 -31.49
C SER A 501 -20.97 35.03 -32.70
N CYS A 502 -21.10 35.60 -33.91
CA CYS A 502 -21.50 34.84 -35.11
C CYS A 502 -20.38 34.02 -35.75
N ILE A 503 -19.11 34.27 -35.42
CA ILE A 503 -17.97 33.55 -36.02
C ILE A 503 -17.78 32.18 -35.36
N LEU A 504 -17.97 32.10 -34.03
CA LEU A 504 -17.82 30.86 -33.27
C LEU A 504 -18.95 29.86 -33.54
N SER A 505 -20.19 30.32 -33.72
CA SER A 505 -21.33 29.45 -34.01
C SER A 505 -21.23 28.77 -35.39
N VAL A 506 -20.71 29.47 -36.40
CA VAL A 506 -20.47 28.90 -37.75
C VAL A 506 -19.40 27.81 -37.73
N LEU A 507 -18.32 27.99 -36.95
CA LEU A 507 -17.25 26.99 -36.81
C LEU A 507 -17.73 25.69 -36.15
N VAL A 508 -18.58 25.79 -35.12
CA VAL A 508 -19.19 24.62 -34.46
C VAL A 508 -20.14 23.87 -35.40
N LEU A 509 -20.95 24.58 -36.18
CA LEU A 509 -21.85 23.96 -37.16
C LEU A 509 -21.10 23.27 -38.30
N ALA A 510 -19.98 23.85 -38.77
CA ALA A 510 -19.12 23.23 -39.79
C ALA A 510 -18.51 21.90 -39.29
N LEU A 511 -18.00 21.85 -38.06
CA LEU A 511 -17.48 20.61 -37.45
C LEU A 511 -18.55 19.52 -37.35
N MET A 512 -19.78 19.87 -36.94
CA MET A 512 -20.89 18.92 -36.87
C MET A 512 -21.31 18.39 -38.26
N ALA A 513 -21.28 19.22 -39.30
CA ALA A 513 -21.56 18.79 -40.67
C ALA A 513 -20.55 17.74 -41.19
N VAL A 514 -19.25 17.92 -40.90
CA VAL A 514 -18.20 16.94 -41.26
C VAL A 514 -18.42 15.59 -40.56
N ILE A 515 -18.77 15.60 -39.27
CA ILE A 515 -19.08 14.38 -38.50
C ILE A 515 -20.31 13.66 -39.08
N ILE A 516 -21.34 14.39 -39.50
CA ILE A 516 -22.54 13.83 -40.15
C ILE A 516 -22.21 13.23 -41.52
N PHE A 517 -21.35 13.87 -42.32
CA PHE A 517 -20.91 13.36 -43.62
C PHE A 517 -20.14 12.03 -43.48
N LEU A 518 -19.20 11.95 -42.54
CA LEU A 518 -18.44 10.73 -42.24
C LEU A 518 -19.35 9.59 -41.71
N ARG A 519 -20.36 9.92 -40.88
CA ARG A 519 -21.37 8.96 -40.42
C ARG A 519 -22.32 8.49 -41.52
N ARG A 520 -22.69 9.35 -42.49
CA ARG A 520 -23.44 8.94 -43.69
C ARG A 520 -22.64 7.95 -44.55
N ARG A 521 -21.35 8.20 -44.79
CA ARG A 521 -20.50 7.31 -45.61
C ARG A 521 -20.38 5.89 -45.06
N ARG A 522 -20.40 5.69 -43.73
CA ARG A 522 -20.37 4.34 -43.11
C ARG A 522 -21.69 3.55 -43.19
N ARG A 523 -22.83 4.18 -43.52
CA ARG A 523 -24.13 3.49 -43.62
C ARG A 523 -24.48 3.00 -45.04
N GLY A 524 -23.57 3.14 -46.00
CA GLY A 524 -23.84 2.90 -47.43
C GLY A 524 -23.65 1.46 -47.94
N LEU A 525 -23.40 0.45 -47.09
CA LEU A 525 -22.92 -0.87 -47.55
C LEU A 525 -23.64 -2.12 -47.00
N GLN A 526 -24.63 -1.98 -46.10
CA GLN A 526 -25.40 -3.13 -45.59
C GLN A 526 -26.88 -2.79 -45.42
N GLY A 527 -27.64 -2.95 -46.51
CA GLY A 527 -29.08 -2.77 -46.59
C GLY A 527 -29.76 -3.89 -47.39
N ARG A 528 -29.83 -5.10 -46.81
CA ARG A 528 -30.68 -6.25 -47.18
C ARG A 528 -30.84 -7.10 -45.91
N LYS A 529 -32.02 -7.58 -45.50
CA LYS A 529 -33.41 -7.45 -46.00
C LYS A 529 -34.37 -7.53 -44.76
N GLN A 530 -35.47 -6.78 -44.71
CA GLN A 530 -36.88 -7.24 -44.88
C GLN A 530 -37.33 -8.40 -43.97
N LEU A 531 -38.52 -8.40 -43.34
CA LEU A 531 -39.66 -7.43 -43.29
C LEU A 531 -40.69 -7.87 -42.21
N SER A 532 -41.56 -6.96 -41.73
CA SER A 532 -42.93 -7.23 -41.19
C SER A 532 -43.01 -7.91 -39.79
N ASP A 533 -43.88 -7.50 -38.83
CA ASP A 533 -44.83 -6.37 -38.80
C ASP A 533 -45.11 -5.76 -37.40
N THR A 534 -45.94 -4.71 -37.41
CA THR A 534 -46.61 -3.90 -36.35
C THR A 534 -47.12 -4.66 -35.10
N ALA A 535 -47.37 -4.04 -33.92
CA ALA A 535 -47.94 -2.69 -33.67
C ALA A 535 -47.64 -2.03 -32.27
N ILE A 536 -47.87 -0.71 -32.23
CA ILE A 536 -48.08 0.29 -31.14
C ILE A 536 -48.75 -0.28 -29.84
N TYR A 537 -48.51 0.17 -28.59
CA TYR A 537 -48.40 1.55 -28.04
C TYR A 537 -47.41 1.73 -26.85
N ASN A 538 -47.18 2.99 -26.43
CA ASN A 538 -46.15 3.45 -25.46
C ASN A 538 -46.42 3.06 -23.98
N ASP A 539 -45.35 2.99 -23.16
CA ASP A 539 -45.04 4.08 -22.20
C ASP A 539 -43.54 4.11 -21.77
N LEU A 540 -43.17 4.90 -20.76
CA LEU A 540 -41.81 5.42 -20.48
C LEU A 540 -40.75 4.48 -19.81
N GLU A 541 -39.48 4.78 -20.14
CA GLU A 541 -38.20 4.45 -19.45
C GLU A 541 -37.64 2.99 -19.43
N ALA A 542 -36.30 2.89 -19.30
CA ALA A 542 -35.46 1.70 -19.54
C ALA A 542 -35.06 0.99 -18.21
N VAL A 543 -35.05 -0.35 -18.06
CA VAL A 543 -34.32 -1.44 -18.79
C VAL A 543 -32.80 -1.39 -18.48
N ASN A 544 -32.24 -2.28 -17.64
CA ASN A 544 -31.88 -3.72 -17.84
C ASN A 544 -30.69 -3.93 -18.84
N ASN A 545 -29.87 -5.02 -18.83
CA ASN A 545 -30.00 -6.36 -18.22
C ASN A 545 -28.64 -7.08 -17.97
N LEU A 546 -28.65 -8.37 -17.58
CA LEU A 546 -27.46 -9.22 -17.26
C LEU A 546 -26.95 -10.16 -18.39
N GLY A 547 -25.72 -10.73 -18.20
CA GLY A 547 -25.23 -12.02 -18.77
C GLY A 547 -24.37 -11.95 -20.05
N GLY A 548 -23.49 -12.93 -20.38
CA GLY A 548 -22.96 -14.09 -19.62
C GLY A 548 -22.41 -15.26 -20.51
N GLY A 549 -21.18 -15.75 -20.26
CA GLY A 549 -20.56 -16.96 -20.89
C GLY A 549 -19.96 -16.76 -22.30
N GLU A 550 -19.02 -17.58 -22.83
CA GLU A 550 -18.22 -18.71 -22.28
C GLU A 550 -17.00 -19.03 -23.21
N ARG A 551 -15.85 -19.51 -22.67
CA ARG A 551 -14.74 -20.31 -23.32
C ARG A 551 -13.92 -19.66 -24.47
N GLU A 552 -12.69 -20.05 -24.88
CA GLU A 552 -11.48 -20.84 -24.45
C GLU A 552 -10.38 -20.56 -25.54
N ALA A 553 -9.04 -20.75 -25.49
CA ALA A 553 -8.00 -20.97 -24.46
C ALA A 553 -6.55 -20.91 -25.14
N PHE A 554 -5.49 -21.41 -24.47
CA PHE A 554 -4.10 -21.76 -24.95
C PHE A 554 -2.93 -20.72 -25.09
N LEU A 555 -1.87 -20.98 -24.28
CA LEU A 555 -0.39 -20.79 -24.46
C LEU A 555 0.34 -19.42 -24.29
N GLY A 556 1.55 -19.52 -23.67
CA GLY A 556 2.60 -18.48 -23.51
C GLY A 556 3.83 -18.72 -24.43
N PRO A 557 5.12 -18.46 -24.06
CA PRO A 557 5.70 -18.35 -22.69
C PRO A 557 6.84 -17.31 -22.46
N ASN A 558 7.42 -17.30 -21.23
CA ASN A 558 8.78 -16.80 -20.82
C ASN A 558 9.13 -15.29 -20.96
N GLY A 559 10.00 -14.68 -20.11
CA GLY A 559 10.62 -15.13 -18.85
C GLY A 559 11.72 -14.18 -18.30
N LEU A 560 12.02 -14.30 -16.99
CA LEU A 560 13.25 -13.93 -16.22
C LEU A 560 13.94 -12.54 -16.36
N PHE A 561 14.23 -11.91 -15.20
CA PHE A 561 15.03 -10.67 -15.04
C PHE A 561 16.34 -10.91 -14.26
N LYS A 562 17.50 -10.53 -14.82
CA LYS A 562 18.79 -10.15 -14.16
C LYS A 562 19.83 -9.75 -15.24
N ILE A 563 20.60 -8.66 -15.19
CA ILE A 563 21.74 -8.35 -14.28
C ILE A 563 22.19 -6.87 -14.44
N SER A 564 23.04 -6.40 -13.51
CA SER A 564 23.95 -5.21 -13.49
C SER A 564 24.55 -4.72 -14.84
N ASN A 565 25.20 -3.54 -14.96
CA ASN A 565 26.02 -2.83 -13.96
C ASN A 565 26.16 -1.29 -14.16
N SER A 566 26.93 -0.63 -13.29
CA SER A 566 27.20 0.81 -13.25
C SER A 566 28.36 1.31 -14.15
N THR A 567 28.38 2.63 -14.41
CA THR A 567 29.54 3.55 -14.25
C THR A 567 29.08 5.01 -14.41
N ALA A 568 29.95 6.00 -14.16
CA ALA A 568 29.62 7.43 -14.08
C ALA A 568 30.72 8.33 -14.72
N HIS A 569 30.42 9.61 -14.99
CA HIS A 569 31.29 10.81 -14.84
C HIS A 569 30.44 12.06 -15.25
N LEU A 570 30.37 13.24 -14.59
CA LEU A 570 31.29 14.19 -13.91
C LEU A 570 31.77 15.37 -14.80
N SER A 571 31.40 16.60 -14.41
CA SER A 571 32.03 17.88 -14.78
C SER A 571 31.76 18.93 -13.67
N HIS A 572 32.44 20.10 -13.67
CA HIS A 572 32.75 20.85 -12.42
C HIS A 572 32.87 22.39 -12.60
N SER A 573 33.13 23.13 -11.49
CA SER A 573 33.48 24.58 -11.32
C SER A 573 32.33 25.53 -10.89
N LEU A 574 32.50 26.61 -10.09
CA LEU A 574 33.64 27.13 -9.27
C LEU A 574 33.14 28.05 -8.10
N CYS A 575 34.04 28.57 -7.22
CA CYS A 575 33.75 29.21 -5.91
C CYS A 575 33.65 30.77 -5.90
N PRO A 576 33.37 31.44 -4.74
CA PRO A 576 34.45 31.98 -3.87
C PRO A 576 34.22 31.95 -2.32
N ASP A 577 35.15 32.57 -1.56
CA ASP A 577 35.52 32.38 -0.12
C ASP A 577 34.62 32.89 1.05
N GLY A 578 34.90 32.36 2.27
CA GLY A 578 34.57 32.96 3.58
C GLY A 578 35.15 32.22 4.83
N ARG A 579 35.89 32.91 5.72
CA ARG A 579 36.45 32.40 7.02
C ARG A 579 35.34 32.21 8.09
N SER A 580 35.44 31.48 9.21
CA SER A 580 36.52 30.82 10.02
C SER A 580 35.87 29.70 10.91
N GLY A 581 36.45 29.01 11.91
CA GLY A 581 37.80 28.97 12.55
C GLY A 581 37.74 28.29 13.96
N TYR A 582 38.88 27.77 14.48
CA TYR A 582 39.07 26.98 15.74
C TYR A 582 38.38 25.58 15.77
N ARG A 583 38.97 24.42 16.13
CA ARG A 583 40.26 23.92 16.73
C ARG A 583 40.25 23.58 18.23
N HIS A 584 40.16 22.27 18.53
CA HIS A 584 40.91 21.42 19.51
C HIS A 584 40.00 20.34 20.15
N ASN A 585 40.42 19.12 20.55
CA ASN A 585 41.54 18.22 20.18
C ASN A 585 41.22 16.78 20.72
N PRO A 586 41.78 15.66 20.17
CA PRO A 586 41.52 14.28 20.66
C PRO A 586 42.70 13.60 21.40
N VAL A 587 42.40 12.59 22.24
CA VAL A 587 43.30 11.58 22.89
C VAL A 587 42.42 10.33 23.20
N GLU A 588 42.57 9.16 22.54
CA GLU A 588 43.35 7.94 22.90
C GLU A 588 42.97 7.26 24.24
N SER A 589 42.39 6.04 24.24
CA SER A 589 43.01 4.68 24.27
C SER A 589 43.49 4.23 25.67
N SER A 590 43.08 3.09 26.24
CA SER A 590 43.50 1.69 25.99
C SER A 590 42.82 0.77 27.07
N LEU A 591 42.47 -0.54 26.99
CA LEU A 591 42.99 -1.81 26.42
C LEU A 591 43.47 -2.82 27.53
N ALA A 592 42.60 -3.74 27.99
CA ALA A 592 42.85 -5.05 28.69
C ALA A 592 41.48 -5.65 29.13
N ARG A 593 41.09 -6.94 29.08
CA ARG A 593 41.63 -8.30 28.75
C ARG A 593 42.04 -9.22 29.93
N GLY A 594 41.28 -10.33 30.07
CA GLY A 594 41.39 -11.49 30.97
C GLY A 594 39.97 -12.09 31.13
N GLU A 595 39.63 -13.31 30.68
CA GLU A 595 39.98 -14.67 31.19
C GLU A 595 39.28 -15.03 32.52
N HIS A 596 38.76 -16.25 32.77
CA HIS A 596 38.23 -17.35 31.93
C HIS A 596 37.50 -18.35 32.88
N GLN A 597 36.69 -19.28 32.34
CA GLN A 597 36.14 -20.49 33.01
C GLN A 597 35.05 -20.27 34.06
N ASP A 598 34.15 -21.20 34.39
CA ASP A 598 33.42 -22.34 33.77
C ASP A 598 32.88 -23.18 34.96
N PHE A 599 31.80 -23.95 34.76
CA PHE A 599 31.18 -24.91 35.72
C PHE A 599 30.51 -24.37 37.02
N MET A 600 29.53 -25.05 37.63
CA MET A 600 28.29 -25.69 37.12
C MET A 600 27.43 -26.19 38.30
N TRP A 601 26.10 -26.29 38.08
CA TRP A 601 25.15 -27.26 38.68
C TRP A 601 24.76 -27.22 40.20
N ARG A 602 23.44 -27.19 40.41
CA ARG A 602 22.61 -27.97 41.38
C ARG A 602 22.67 -27.68 42.89
N ASP A 603 21.65 -28.04 43.67
CA ASP A 603 20.17 -28.19 43.48
C ASP A 603 19.54 -28.33 44.88
N GLU A 604 18.28 -27.90 45.04
CA GLU A 604 17.35 -28.32 46.12
C GLU A 604 17.78 -28.08 47.61
N ALA A 605 16.91 -28.24 48.62
CA ALA A 605 15.51 -27.81 48.78
C ALA A 605 15.11 -27.86 50.27
N SER A 606 14.15 -27.04 50.73
CA SER A 606 13.49 -27.05 52.06
C SER A 606 14.42 -26.81 53.29
N LEU A 607 14.01 -26.26 54.44
CA LEU A 607 12.73 -26.02 55.12
C LEU A 607 12.75 -24.63 55.82
N GLY A 608 11.61 -24.19 56.38
CA GLY A 608 11.62 -23.33 57.58
C GLY A 608 10.77 -22.06 57.53
N SER A 609 9.55 -22.12 58.08
CA SER A 609 8.63 -21.00 58.25
C SER A 609 9.18 -19.86 59.13
N GLY A 610 8.90 -18.60 58.79
CA GLY A 610 9.17 -17.43 59.65
C GLY A 610 8.45 -16.17 59.18
N ALA A 611 7.58 -15.61 60.01
CA ALA A 611 6.67 -14.51 59.64
C ALA A 611 7.35 -13.12 59.56
N GLY A 612 6.86 -12.25 58.68
CA GLY A 612 7.31 -10.86 58.55
C GLY A 612 6.30 -9.98 57.81
N LEU A 613 5.33 -9.40 58.53
CA LEU A 613 4.37 -8.42 58.01
C LEU A 613 4.75 -7.01 58.49
N ARG A 614 5.12 -6.12 57.55
CA ARG A 614 4.80 -4.68 57.56
C ARG A 614 5.17 -3.99 56.26
#